data_AF-A0AAJ1JE11-F1
#
_entry.id   AF-A0AAJ1JE11-F1
#
_cell.length_a   1.000
_cell.length_b   1.000
_cell.length_c   1.000
_cell.angle_alpha   90.00
_cell.angle_beta   90.00
_cell.angle_gamma   90.00
#
_symmetry.space_group_name_H-M   'P 1'
#
loop_
_entity.id
_entity.type
_entity.pdbx_description
1 polymer ?
#
loop_
_entity_poly.entity_id
_entity_poly.type
_entity_poly.pdbx_seq_one_letter_code
_entity_poly.pdbx_strand_id
1 'polypeptide(L)'
;MRYIILLIVMTLLVLGSTNIDVHKITPWLLGINFTIAIFSINFTFFGYQLSKYKAIYSEITKRQWFNIVVLLSLPLFPLISFLIIPDHFGKIALWILPILLFSSIDNAILTNKYLSAKKFIEDSISDRTISRYLDQLSKEMKSEIEKHQSYLDDRKKYQLPTHAYDFEPGTLGIEPTDIWDSMTIITNLAVENNDHPVFRQSLSAILKLIVRFYSFKCKETDSYKIDTGVKYIARKRLRSIITSVSEKDKNGIFFQSLSSDLCSFLMKDEVLHKPCSDLARSISSDTIWIAKKMLESRSVIEPIKILNTIHRIAEINIYEMENTFNKNETNRLDKYNISAYAYDIKALGVSALNNGNSHFAYRCMESLSYLGCNSAKLKSMQTVVAVFESIVHLGRLARNLKIGCFWSRCLIPAESHAEEFMGHILTWLVQDIKPDGSFFMKNYAEQAYSRIRGVKCSIKPKPNSNPCFWIEELEEKDGKKISHIEYESGMYGYGGNSDYSDFSNLKEYVLYGIGSESSSMIFHSTPVPLNLELEDGEKS
;
A
#
# COMPACT_ATOMS: atom_id res chain seq x y z
N MET A 1 23.97 -35.11 15.99
CA MET A 1 25.07 -35.61 15.11
C MET A 1 26.41 -34.92 15.35
N ARG A 2 26.57 -33.59 15.24
CA ARG A 2 27.90 -32.94 15.35
C ARG A 2 28.64 -33.17 16.68
N TYR A 3 27.93 -33.04 17.82
CA TYR A 3 28.51 -33.32 19.13
C TYR A 3 28.87 -34.80 19.35
N ILE A 4 28.19 -35.71 18.65
CA ILE A 4 28.50 -37.15 18.65
C ILE A 4 29.80 -37.39 17.87
N ILE A 5 29.97 -36.72 16.72
CA ILE A 5 31.22 -36.77 15.94
C ILE A 5 32.39 -36.19 16.76
N LEU A 6 32.19 -35.05 17.43
CA LEU A 6 33.20 -34.48 18.33
C LEU A 6 33.58 -35.47 19.42
N LEU A 7 32.61 -36.13 20.06
CA LEU A 7 32.86 -37.11 21.11
C LEU A 7 33.64 -38.34 20.59
N ILE A 8 33.31 -38.83 19.39
CA ILE A 8 34.04 -39.92 18.72
C ILE A 8 35.48 -39.49 18.42
N VAL A 9 35.67 -38.31 17.80
CA VAL A 9 37.00 -37.77 17.47
C VAL A 9 37.84 -37.57 18.73
N MET A 10 37.26 -37.01 19.79
CA MET A 10 37.92 -36.85 21.09
C MET A 10 38.31 -38.21 21.70
N THR A 11 37.41 -39.19 21.67
CA THR A 11 37.68 -40.53 22.22
C THR A 11 38.82 -41.21 21.46
N LEU A 12 38.84 -41.12 20.13
CA LEU A 12 39.91 -41.65 19.29
C LEU A 12 41.25 -40.93 19.53
N LEU A 13 41.24 -39.61 19.70
CA LEU A 13 42.44 -38.81 20.00
C LEU A 13 43.00 -39.11 21.39
N VAL A 14 42.14 -39.24 22.40
CA VAL A 14 42.56 -39.60 23.76
C VAL A 14 43.21 -40.97 23.74
N LEU A 15 42.55 -41.99 23.17
CA LEU A 15 43.08 -43.36 23.09
C LEU A 15 44.39 -43.42 22.29
N GLY A 16 44.47 -42.76 21.13
CA GLY A 16 45.65 -42.74 20.28
C GLY A 16 46.85 -41.97 20.86
N SER A 17 46.61 -40.98 21.73
CA SER A 17 47.66 -40.13 22.33
C SER A 17 48.36 -40.74 23.55
N THR A 18 47.90 -41.89 24.05
CA THR A 18 48.43 -42.52 25.27
C THR A 18 49.90 -42.94 25.16
N ASN A 19 50.34 -43.36 23.96
CA ASN A 19 51.67 -43.94 23.72
C ASN A 19 52.58 -43.11 22.80
N ILE A 20 52.24 -41.85 22.50
CA ILE A 20 52.99 -41.00 21.56
C ILE A 20 53.80 -39.94 22.31
N ASP A 21 55.06 -39.73 21.93
CA ASP A 21 55.91 -38.62 22.39
C ASP A 21 55.49 -37.30 21.71
N VAL A 22 54.61 -36.55 22.38
CA VAL A 22 54.05 -35.28 21.87
C VAL A 22 54.99 -34.09 22.13
N HIS A 23 56.06 -34.26 22.92
CA HIS A 23 56.91 -33.15 23.38
C HIS A 23 57.59 -32.40 22.21
N LYS A 24 57.98 -33.12 21.16
CA LYS A 24 58.67 -32.56 19.98
C LYS A 24 57.82 -31.60 19.16
N ILE A 25 56.50 -31.73 19.19
CA ILE A 25 55.56 -30.90 18.42
C ILE A 25 54.78 -29.92 19.29
N THR A 26 55.09 -29.86 20.59
CA THR A 26 54.27 -29.12 21.56
C THR A 26 54.25 -27.60 21.32
N PRO A 27 55.36 -26.92 20.96
CA PRO A 27 55.32 -25.49 20.59
C PRO A 27 54.41 -25.21 19.39
N TRP A 28 54.38 -26.12 18.42
CA TRP A 28 53.50 -26.04 17.25
C TRP A 28 52.04 -26.23 17.63
N LEU A 29 51.72 -27.18 18.50
CA LEU A 29 50.36 -27.41 18.99
C LEU A 29 49.81 -26.20 19.75
N LEU A 30 50.64 -25.56 20.58
CA LEU A 30 50.26 -24.32 21.26
C LEU A 30 49.98 -23.20 20.26
N GLY A 31 50.88 -23.01 19.29
CA GLY A 31 50.70 -22.02 18.22
C GLY A 31 49.42 -22.22 17.42
N ILE A 32 49.10 -23.46 17.04
CA ILE A 32 47.87 -23.80 16.30
C ILE A 32 46.62 -23.50 17.12
N ASN A 33 46.60 -23.83 18.42
CA ASN A 33 45.45 -23.56 19.29
C ASN A 33 45.14 -22.06 19.39
N PHE A 34 46.14 -21.22 19.62
CA PHE A 34 45.96 -19.76 19.62
C PHE A 34 45.58 -19.22 18.25
N THR A 35 46.18 -19.74 17.19
CA THR A 35 45.88 -19.35 15.81
C THR A 35 44.40 -19.60 15.49
N ILE A 36 43.88 -20.82 15.73
CA ILE A 36 42.48 -21.16 15.47
C ILE A 36 41.53 -20.22 16.24
N ALA A 37 41.81 -19.98 17.52
CA ALA A 37 40.99 -19.11 18.35
C ALA A 37 40.99 -17.66 17.85
N ILE A 38 42.17 -17.07 17.64
CA ILE A 38 42.32 -15.67 17.21
C ILE A 38 41.68 -15.46 15.84
N PHE A 39 41.94 -16.35 14.86
CA PHE A 39 41.35 -16.23 13.53
C PHE A 39 39.82 -16.40 13.58
N SER A 40 39.28 -17.36 14.34
CA SER A 40 37.84 -17.53 14.45
C SER A 40 37.13 -16.30 15.03
N ILE A 41 37.70 -15.71 16.08
CA ILE A 41 37.18 -14.50 16.71
C ILE A 41 37.31 -13.30 15.76
N ASN A 42 38.46 -13.13 15.10
CA ASN A 42 38.68 -12.04 14.14
C ASN A 42 37.74 -12.14 12.94
N PHE A 43 37.55 -13.32 12.34
CA PHE A 43 36.60 -13.51 11.24
C PHE A 43 35.16 -13.21 11.65
N THR A 44 34.80 -13.50 12.91
CA THR A 44 33.49 -13.15 13.44
C THR A 44 33.30 -11.64 13.48
N PHE A 45 34.20 -10.91 14.12
CA PHE A 45 34.13 -9.45 14.18
C PHE A 45 34.24 -8.81 12.80
N PHE A 46 35.07 -9.35 11.92
CA PHE A 46 35.17 -8.92 10.53
C PHE A 46 33.85 -9.12 9.77
N GLY A 47 33.17 -10.24 10.00
CA GLY A 47 31.82 -10.48 9.48
C GLY A 47 30.81 -9.40 9.93
N TYR A 48 30.84 -9.02 11.21
CA TYR A 48 30.01 -7.92 11.72
C TYR A 48 30.39 -6.55 11.13
N GLN A 49 31.68 -6.28 10.94
CA GLN A 49 32.16 -5.03 10.35
C GLN A 49 31.80 -4.89 8.87
N LEU A 50 31.90 -5.98 8.11
CA LEU A 50 31.59 -5.99 6.68
C LEU A 50 30.11 -6.24 6.36
N SER A 51 29.28 -6.54 7.36
CA SER A 51 27.87 -6.81 7.12
C SER A 51 27.16 -5.56 6.57
N LYS A 52 26.62 -5.70 5.36
CA LYS A 52 25.72 -4.72 4.72
C LYS A 52 24.50 -4.36 5.58
N TYR A 53 24.16 -5.25 6.52
CA TYR A 53 22.99 -5.15 7.40
C TYR A 53 23.37 -4.92 8.87
N LYS A 54 24.57 -4.39 9.14
CA LYS A 54 25.07 -4.14 10.50
C LYS A 54 24.09 -3.34 11.36
N ALA A 55 23.38 -2.36 10.79
CA ALA A 55 22.44 -1.51 11.53
C ALA A 55 21.25 -2.27 12.14
N ILE A 56 20.98 -3.50 11.70
CA ILE A 56 19.94 -4.38 12.26
C ILE A 56 20.41 -5.01 13.59
N TYR A 57 21.72 -5.11 13.79
CA TYR A 57 22.31 -5.82 14.91
C TYR A 57 22.97 -4.82 15.85
N SER A 58 22.26 -4.45 16.91
CA SER A 58 22.79 -3.57 17.96
C SER A 58 23.87 -4.27 18.79
N GLU A 59 23.75 -5.59 18.99
CA GLU A 59 24.63 -6.35 19.87
C GLU A 59 24.92 -7.77 19.36
N ILE A 60 26.10 -8.29 19.70
CA ILE A 60 26.42 -9.71 19.54
C ILE A 60 25.57 -10.50 20.56
N THR A 61 24.91 -11.55 20.11
CA THR A 61 24.03 -12.34 20.98
C THR A 61 24.80 -12.97 22.15
N LYS A 62 24.13 -13.13 23.31
CA LYS A 62 24.71 -13.79 24.51
C LYS A 62 25.33 -15.15 24.20
N ARG A 63 24.70 -15.93 23.31
CA ARG A 63 25.18 -17.25 22.89
C ARG A 63 26.48 -17.15 22.09
N GLN A 64 26.57 -16.18 21.19
CA GLN A 64 27.78 -15.96 20.40
C GLN A 64 28.91 -15.41 21.26
N TRP A 65 28.61 -14.50 22.19
CA TRP A 65 29.56 -14.03 23.21
C TRP A 65 30.11 -15.18 24.05
N PHE A 66 29.25 -16.08 24.51
CA PHE A 66 29.68 -17.27 25.24
C PHE A 66 30.67 -18.11 24.41
N ASN A 67 30.36 -18.36 23.12
CA ASN A 67 31.28 -19.07 22.23
C ASN A 67 32.61 -18.34 22.02
N ILE A 68 32.60 -17.00 21.91
CA ILE A 68 33.82 -16.19 21.80
C ILE A 68 34.68 -16.31 23.07
N VAL A 69 34.05 -16.26 24.26
CA VAL A 69 34.76 -16.43 25.55
C VAL A 69 35.35 -17.84 25.67
N VAL A 70 34.63 -18.87 25.24
CA VAL A 70 35.13 -20.25 25.20
C VAL A 70 36.32 -20.37 24.24
N LEU A 71 36.22 -19.80 23.03
CA LEU A 71 37.33 -19.79 22.06
C LEU A 71 38.56 -19.06 22.58
N LEU A 72 38.39 -17.97 23.34
CA LEU A 72 39.50 -17.20 23.92
C LEU A 72 40.17 -17.94 25.09
N SER A 73 39.39 -18.66 25.89
CA SER A 73 39.88 -19.31 27.12
C SER A 73 40.47 -20.71 26.89
N LEU A 74 39.97 -21.47 25.92
CA LEU A 74 40.44 -22.82 25.62
C LEU A 74 41.96 -22.92 25.33
N PRO A 75 42.59 -22.02 24.55
CA PRO A 75 44.03 -22.06 24.29
C PRO A 75 44.90 -21.74 25.52
N LEU A 76 44.32 -21.22 26.61
CA LEU A 76 45.04 -20.94 27.86
C LEU A 76 45.20 -22.18 28.74
N PHE A 77 44.35 -23.20 28.59
CA PHE A 77 44.43 -24.45 29.38
C PHE A 77 45.75 -25.21 29.21
N PRO A 78 46.32 -25.37 27.98
CA PRO A 78 47.66 -25.93 27.81
C PRO A 78 48.72 -25.11 28.55
N LEU A 79 48.62 -23.78 28.53
CA LEU A 79 49.59 -22.89 29.19
C LEU A 79 49.51 -22.99 30.71
N ILE A 80 48.30 -23.10 31.27
CA ILE A 80 48.09 -23.39 32.69
C ILE A 80 48.64 -24.79 33.04
N SER A 81 48.39 -25.79 32.19
CA SER A 81 48.94 -27.14 32.39
C SER A 81 50.47 -27.15 32.35
N PHE A 82 51.10 -26.32 31.51
CA PHE A 82 52.56 -26.19 31.49
C PHE A 82 53.11 -25.73 32.84
N LEU A 83 52.37 -24.91 33.59
CA LEU A 83 52.77 -24.43 34.91
C LEU A 83 52.49 -25.43 36.05
N ILE A 84 51.40 -26.19 35.97
CA ILE A 84 50.93 -27.05 37.07
C ILE A 84 51.33 -28.52 36.87
N ILE A 85 51.19 -29.05 35.65
CA ILE A 85 51.43 -30.47 35.30
C ILE A 85 52.14 -30.54 33.92
N PRO A 86 53.45 -30.24 33.85
CA PRO A 86 54.19 -30.12 32.59
C PRO A 86 54.14 -31.38 31.72
N ASP A 87 54.11 -32.56 32.33
CA ASP A 87 54.10 -33.85 31.62
C ASP A 87 52.83 -34.06 30.77
N HIS A 88 51.74 -33.35 31.09
CA HIS A 88 50.45 -33.48 30.40
C HIS A 88 50.20 -32.36 29.38
N PHE A 89 51.10 -31.38 29.32
CA PHE A 89 50.96 -30.18 28.49
C PHE A 89 50.70 -30.50 27.01
N GLY A 90 51.54 -31.34 26.39
CA GLY A 90 51.41 -31.70 24.98
C GLY A 90 50.11 -32.47 24.67
N LYS A 91 49.68 -33.35 25.60
CA LYS A 91 48.43 -34.12 25.47
C LYS A 91 47.21 -33.21 25.58
N ILE A 92 47.20 -32.28 26.54
CA ILE A 92 46.12 -31.30 26.71
C ILE A 92 46.04 -30.35 25.51
N ALA A 93 47.18 -29.90 24.97
CA ALA A 93 47.21 -29.11 23.75
C ALA A 93 46.59 -29.85 22.55
N LEU A 94 46.85 -31.15 22.42
CA LEU A 94 46.30 -32.00 21.37
C LEU A 94 44.78 -32.24 21.55
N TRP A 95 44.31 -32.47 22.79
CA TRP A 95 42.90 -32.72 23.09
C TRP A 95 42.01 -31.48 22.92
N ILE A 96 42.56 -30.28 23.07
CA ILE A 96 41.81 -29.04 22.92
C ILE A 96 41.57 -28.68 21.45
N LEU A 97 42.41 -29.16 20.54
CA LEU A 97 42.37 -28.81 19.12
C LEU A 97 41.03 -29.18 18.43
N PRO A 98 40.44 -30.38 18.61
CA PRO A 98 39.10 -30.68 18.11
C PRO A 98 38.02 -29.78 18.73
N ILE A 99 38.11 -29.47 20.02
CA ILE A 99 37.12 -28.63 20.71
C ILE A 99 37.15 -27.21 20.13
N LEU A 100 38.35 -26.65 19.90
CA LEU A 100 38.54 -25.36 19.25
C LEU A 100 38.03 -25.36 17.82
N LEU A 101 38.33 -26.40 17.03
CA LEU A 101 37.84 -26.51 15.66
C LEU A 101 36.30 -26.53 15.62
N PHE A 102 35.66 -27.36 16.43
CA PHE A 102 34.19 -27.42 16.49
C PHE A 102 33.58 -26.12 17.00
N SER A 103 34.17 -25.48 18.01
CA SER A 103 33.71 -24.19 18.54
C SER A 103 33.86 -23.08 17.50
N SER A 104 34.92 -23.12 16.69
CA SER A 104 35.14 -22.15 15.61
C SER A 104 34.10 -22.28 14.50
N ILE A 105 33.74 -23.53 14.14
CA ILE A 105 32.67 -23.82 13.18
C ILE A 105 31.31 -23.36 13.73
N ASP A 106 31.00 -23.67 14.99
CA ASP A 106 29.74 -23.21 15.61
C ASP A 106 29.67 -21.68 15.64
N ASN A 107 30.77 -21.01 16.00
CA ASN A 107 30.85 -19.55 15.99
C ASN A 107 30.67 -18.95 14.59
N ALA A 108 31.27 -19.55 13.55
CA ALA A 108 31.05 -19.13 12.16
C ALA A 108 29.58 -19.31 11.72
N ILE A 109 28.96 -20.43 12.11
CA ILE A 109 27.54 -20.69 11.82
C ILE A 109 26.64 -19.70 12.55
N LEU A 110 26.91 -19.41 13.82
CA LEU A 110 26.18 -18.39 14.57
C LEU A 110 26.34 -17.02 13.93
N THR A 111 27.55 -16.66 13.50
CA THR A 111 27.81 -15.40 12.78
C THR A 111 26.96 -15.29 11.52
N ASN A 112 27.00 -16.31 10.64
CA ASN A 112 26.19 -16.32 9.42
C ASN A 112 24.69 -16.31 9.71
N LYS A 113 24.26 -17.02 10.77
CA LYS A 113 22.86 -17.09 11.17
C LYS A 113 22.36 -15.76 11.72
N TYR A 114 23.15 -15.09 12.56
CA TYR A 114 22.76 -13.83 13.19
C TYR A 114 22.97 -12.62 12.29
N LEU A 115 23.85 -12.66 11.30
CA LEU A 115 24.00 -11.59 10.31
C LEU A 115 23.03 -11.71 9.13
N SER A 116 22.23 -12.77 9.06
CA SER A 116 21.30 -13.03 7.96
C SER A 116 20.05 -12.15 8.05
N ALA A 117 19.92 -11.21 7.11
CA ALA A 117 18.70 -10.42 6.90
C ALA A 117 17.45 -11.30 6.79
N LYS A 118 17.55 -12.41 6.06
CA LYS A 118 16.46 -13.40 5.92
C LYS A 118 15.99 -13.90 7.28
N LYS A 119 16.93 -14.28 8.14
CA LYS A 119 16.58 -14.79 9.46
C LYS A 119 16.01 -13.69 10.36
N PHE A 120 16.55 -12.47 10.28
CA PHE A 120 16.00 -11.33 11.01
C PHE A 120 14.54 -11.06 10.64
N ILE A 121 14.21 -11.10 9.34
CA ILE A 121 12.83 -10.97 8.86
C ILE A 121 11.97 -12.09 9.46
N GLU A 122 12.37 -13.36 9.32
CA GLU A 122 11.62 -14.52 9.84
C GLU A 122 11.35 -14.45 11.35
N ASP A 123 12.36 -14.05 12.14
CA ASP A 123 12.23 -13.92 13.60
C ASP A 123 11.29 -12.74 13.97
N SER A 124 11.33 -11.64 13.22
CA SER A 124 10.53 -10.42 13.46
C SER A 124 9.05 -10.60 13.11
N ILE A 125 8.74 -11.38 12.07
CA ILE A 125 7.36 -11.60 11.58
C ILE A 125 6.82 -13.01 11.86
N SER A 126 7.37 -13.68 12.87
CA SER A 126 6.82 -14.94 13.36
C SER A 126 5.41 -14.72 13.92
N ASP A 127 4.51 -15.70 13.76
CA ASP A 127 3.12 -15.56 14.23
C ASP A 127 3.06 -15.28 15.74
N ARG A 128 3.98 -15.87 16.52
CA ARG A 128 4.11 -15.61 17.95
C ARG A 128 4.53 -14.16 18.23
N THR A 129 5.46 -13.62 17.46
CA THR A 129 5.93 -12.24 17.60
C THR A 129 4.80 -11.26 17.30
N ILE A 130 4.09 -11.46 16.18
CA ILE A 130 2.98 -10.60 15.75
C ILE A 130 1.83 -10.65 16.76
N SER A 131 1.40 -11.84 17.20
CA SER A 131 0.30 -11.94 18.18
C SER A 131 0.64 -11.24 19.49
N ARG A 132 1.86 -11.43 20.01
CA ARG A 132 2.31 -10.75 21.23
C ARG A 132 2.35 -9.22 21.04
N TYR A 133 2.80 -8.76 19.87
CA TYR A 133 2.83 -7.35 19.54
C TYR A 133 1.43 -6.75 19.50
N LEU A 134 0.48 -7.40 18.81
CA LEU A 134 -0.91 -6.95 18.72
C LEU A 134 -1.61 -6.94 20.09
N ASP A 135 -1.34 -7.95 20.93
CA ASP A 135 -1.84 -7.99 22.31
C ASP A 135 -1.32 -6.81 23.13
N GLN A 136 -0.03 -6.45 23.00
CA GLN A 136 0.52 -5.30 23.69
C GLN A 136 -0.02 -3.98 23.12
N LEU A 137 -0.07 -3.85 21.79
CA LEU A 137 -0.61 -2.67 21.11
C LEU A 137 -2.04 -2.40 21.53
N SER A 138 -2.88 -3.44 21.62
CA SER A 138 -4.27 -3.29 22.03
C SER A 138 -4.43 -2.75 23.46
N LYS A 139 -3.51 -3.08 24.36
CA LYS A 139 -3.50 -2.56 25.74
C LYS A 139 -3.09 -1.10 25.80
N GLU A 140 -2.07 -0.72 25.04
CA GLU A 140 -1.65 0.69 24.91
C GLU A 140 -2.77 1.53 24.29
N MET A 141 -3.36 1.03 23.21
CA MET A 141 -4.51 1.63 22.53
C MET A 141 -5.69 1.85 23.47
N LYS A 142 -5.98 0.87 24.33
CA LYS A 142 -7.06 0.98 25.32
C LYS A 142 -6.83 2.13 26.29
N SER A 143 -5.59 2.29 26.78
CA SER A 143 -5.24 3.42 27.64
C SER A 143 -5.41 4.77 26.95
N GLU A 144 -5.10 4.87 25.65
CA GLU A 144 -5.33 6.11 24.89
C GLU A 144 -6.81 6.40 24.67
N ILE A 145 -7.60 5.37 24.36
CA ILE A 145 -9.05 5.50 24.16
C ILE A 145 -9.74 5.95 25.44
N GLU A 146 -9.37 5.39 26.60
CA GLU A 146 -9.91 5.81 27.90
C GLU A 146 -9.57 7.28 28.18
N LYS A 147 -8.36 7.72 27.85
CA LYS A 147 -7.95 9.13 27.96
C LYS A 147 -8.73 10.03 27.02
N HIS A 148 -8.90 9.63 25.76
CA HIS A 148 -9.70 10.37 24.77
C HIS A 148 -11.16 10.49 25.21
N GLN A 149 -11.75 9.42 25.73
CA GLN A 149 -13.11 9.42 26.25
C GLN A 149 -13.25 10.40 27.43
N SER A 150 -12.26 10.47 28.32
CA SER A 150 -12.27 11.44 29.41
C SER A 150 -12.31 12.91 28.94
N TYR A 151 -11.71 13.22 27.78
CA TYR A 151 -11.78 14.55 27.18
C TYR A 151 -13.15 14.85 26.58
N LEU A 152 -13.80 13.83 25.98
CA LEU A 152 -15.14 13.97 25.42
C LEU A 152 -16.23 14.12 26.50
N ASP A 153 -16.02 13.49 27.65
CA ASP A 153 -16.95 13.52 28.77
C ASP A 153 -16.86 14.86 29.54
N ASP A 154 -15.67 15.46 29.65
CA ASP A 154 -15.46 16.77 30.29
C ASP A 154 -15.56 17.93 29.28
N ARG A 155 -16.76 18.14 28.75
CA ARG A 155 -17.08 19.27 27.84
C ARG A 155 -16.96 20.66 28.48
N LYS A 156 -16.84 20.73 29.82
CA LYS A 156 -16.65 22.00 30.53
C LYS A 156 -15.20 22.44 30.45
N LYS A 157 -14.25 21.50 30.44
CA LYS A 157 -12.82 21.77 30.38
C LYS A 157 -12.24 21.72 28.97
N TYR A 158 -12.76 20.83 28.11
CA TYR A 158 -12.26 20.63 26.75
C TYR A 158 -13.35 20.93 25.73
N GLN A 159 -13.09 21.87 24.81
CA GLN A 159 -13.93 22.12 23.64
C GLN A 159 -13.21 21.55 22.41
N LEU A 160 -13.44 20.25 22.16
CA LEU A 160 -12.90 19.59 20.98
C LEU A 160 -13.75 19.94 19.76
N PRO A 161 -13.12 20.27 18.61
CA PRO A 161 -13.87 20.42 17.37
C PRO A 161 -14.45 19.08 16.93
N THR A 162 -15.54 19.09 16.16
CA THR A 162 -16.30 17.88 15.79
C THR A 162 -15.44 16.82 15.09
N HIS A 163 -14.43 17.22 14.31
CA HIS A 163 -13.51 16.28 13.65
C HIS A 163 -12.56 15.57 14.61
N ALA A 164 -12.36 16.11 15.82
CA ALA A 164 -11.56 15.49 16.88
C ALA A 164 -12.39 14.60 17.80
N TYR A 165 -13.66 14.32 17.48
CA TYR A 165 -14.48 13.37 18.24
C TYR A 165 -14.14 11.92 17.91
N ASP A 166 -13.74 11.66 16.67
CA ASP A 166 -13.24 10.36 16.27
C ASP A 166 -11.87 10.12 16.90
N PHE A 167 -11.65 8.88 17.36
CA PHE A 167 -10.40 8.49 17.99
C PHE A 167 -9.35 8.22 16.89
N GLU A 168 -8.27 8.98 16.91
CA GLU A 168 -7.03 8.67 16.19
C GLU A 168 -5.93 8.34 17.20
N PRO A 169 -5.21 7.22 17.02
CA PRO A 169 -4.17 6.83 17.95
C PRO A 169 -2.97 7.78 17.87
N GLY A 170 -2.49 8.21 19.04
CA GLY A 170 -1.21 8.92 19.14
C GLY A 170 -0.02 7.97 19.05
N THR A 171 -0.20 6.73 19.52
CA THR A 171 0.79 5.66 19.37
C THR A 171 0.88 5.20 17.92
N LEU A 172 2.09 5.24 17.35
CA LEU A 172 2.40 4.70 16.01
C LEU A 172 3.12 3.35 16.05
N GLY A 173 3.45 2.86 17.26
CA GLY A 173 4.38 1.77 17.44
C GLY A 173 4.66 1.43 18.90
N ILE A 174 5.20 0.23 19.15
CA ILE A 174 5.61 -0.20 20.48
C ILE A 174 7.13 -0.11 20.60
N GLU A 175 7.63 0.90 21.30
CA GLU A 175 9.06 1.03 21.58
C GLU A 175 9.51 0.17 22.77
N PRO A 176 10.76 -0.35 22.78
CA PRO A 176 11.79 -0.27 21.74
C PRO A 176 11.73 -1.43 20.72
N THR A 177 10.71 -2.30 20.76
CA THR A 177 10.63 -3.52 19.95
C THR A 177 9.57 -3.46 18.86
N ASP A 178 9.58 -2.38 18.07
CA ASP A 178 8.59 -2.23 17.01
C ASP A 178 8.94 -3.09 15.79
N ILE A 179 7.99 -3.96 15.43
CA ILE A 179 8.07 -4.82 14.25
C ILE A 179 8.02 -4.01 12.95
N TRP A 180 7.33 -2.86 12.92
CA TRP A 180 7.28 -1.96 11.76
C TRP A 180 8.59 -1.22 11.55
N ASP A 181 9.26 -0.77 12.62
CA ASP A 181 10.59 -0.16 12.51
C ASP A 181 11.61 -1.19 12.03
N SER A 182 11.52 -2.42 12.56
CA SER A 182 12.34 -3.54 12.10
C SER A 182 12.18 -3.77 10.59
N MET A 183 10.94 -3.76 10.07
CA MET A 183 10.66 -3.89 8.64
C MET A 183 11.15 -2.68 7.83
N THR A 184 10.96 -1.47 8.35
CA THR A 184 11.40 -0.23 7.67
C THR A 184 12.92 -0.20 7.52
N ILE A 185 13.66 -0.56 8.57
CA ILE A 185 15.13 -0.61 8.55
C ILE A 185 15.61 -1.63 7.51
N ILE A 186 15.09 -2.87 7.52
CA ILE A 186 15.56 -3.89 6.57
C ILE A 186 15.21 -3.55 5.12
N THR A 187 14.02 -3.00 4.86
CA THR A 187 13.63 -2.58 3.51
C THR A 187 14.53 -1.45 3.01
N ASN A 188 14.82 -0.45 3.84
CA ASN A 188 15.71 0.64 3.49
C ASN A 188 17.14 0.17 3.22
N LEU A 189 17.68 -0.70 4.08
CA LEU A 189 19.00 -1.28 3.88
C LEU A 189 19.06 -2.13 2.60
N ALA A 190 17.99 -2.85 2.26
CA ALA A 190 17.96 -3.63 1.03
C ALA A 190 18.01 -2.73 -0.22
N VAL A 191 17.32 -1.59 -0.20
CA VAL A 191 17.38 -0.58 -1.29
C VAL A 191 18.78 0.04 -1.36
N GLU A 192 19.32 0.51 -0.24
CA GLU A 192 20.65 1.13 -0.16
C GLU A 192 21.78 0.19 -0.63
N ASN A 193 21.64 -1.11 -0.35
CA ASN A 193 22.61 -2.14 -0.73
C ASN A 193 22.37 -2.75 -2.12
N ASN A 194 21.35 -2.30 -2.86
CA ASN A 194 20.89 -2.89 -4.12
C ASN A 194 20.60 -4.41 -4.04
N ASP A 195 20.01 -4.87 -2.93
CA ASP A 195 19.73 -6.29 -2.66
C ASP A 195 18.26 -6.64 -2.93
N HIS A 196 17.96 -6.94 -4.19
CA HIS A 196 16.59 -7.29 -4.63
C HIS A 196 15.98 -8.51 -3.92
N PRO A 197 16.70 -9.64 -3.72
CA PRO A 197 16.15 -10.79 -2.99
C PRO A 197 15.69 -10.45 -1.57
N VAL A 198 16.50 -9.73 -0.81
CA VAL A 198 16.14 -9.33 0.57
C VAL A 198 14.99 -8.32 0.55
N PHE A 199 14.99 -7.39 -0.40
CA PHE A 199 13.88 -6.45 -0.57
C PHE A 199 12.55 -7.18 -0.81
N ARG A 200 12.48 -8.10 -1.77
CA ARG A 200 11.25 -8.86 -2.05
C ARG A 200 10.82 -9.71 -0.86
N GLN A 201 11.77 -10.28 -0.12
CA GLN A 201 11.46 -10.99 1.13
C GLN A 201 10.87 -10.05 2.19
N SER A 202 11.41 -8.84 2.34
CA SER A 202 10.87 -7.84 3.27
C SER A 202 9.46 -7.39 2.88
N LEU A 203 9.19 -7.19 1.59
CA LEU A 203 7.84 -6.85 1.10
C LEU A 203 6.85 -7.98 1.36
N SER A 204 7.23 -9.23 1.11
CA SER A 204 6.39 -10.39 1.43
C SER A 204 6.06 -10.45 2.92
N ALA A 205 7.03 -10.15 3.79
CA ALA A 205 6.84 -10.08 5.23
C ALA A 205 5.92 -8.93 5.65
N ILE A 206 6.07 -7.74 5.06
CA ILE A 206 5.20 -6.59 5.29
C ILE A 206 3.76 -6.90 4.86
N LEU A 207 3.55 -7.53 3.71
CA LEU A 207 2.22 -7.94 3.25
C LEU A 207 1.57 -8.94 4.21
N LYS A 208 2.34 -9.91 4.72
CA LYS A 208 1.87 -10.83 5.76
C LYS A 208 1.48 -10.07 7.03
N LEU A 209 2.30 -9.10 7.44
CA LEU A 209 2.07 -8.27 8.61
C LEU A 209 0.77 -7.46 8.49
N ILE A 210 0.56 -6.81 7.35
CA ILE A 210 -0.66 -6.07 7.04
C ILE A 210 -1.90 -6.96 7.18
N VAL A 211 -1.88 -8.17 6.58
CA VAL A 211 -3.02 -9.11 6.69
C VAL A 211 -3.34 -9.42 8.16
N ARG A 212 -2.32 -9.61 9.00
CA ARG A 212 -2.52 -9.85 10.44
C ARG A 212 -3.12 -8.64 11.17
N PHE A 213 -2.71 -7.42 10.84
CA PHE A 213 -3.27 -6.21 11.44
C PHE A 213 -4.73 -5.98 11.01
N TYR A 214 -5.05 -6.19 9.74
CA TYR A 214 -6.41 -6.01 9.23
C TYR A 214 -7.36 -7.14 9.64
N SER A 215 -6.84 -8.33 9.97
CA SER A 215 -7.62 -9.45 10.52
C SER A 215 -7.71 -9.46 12.04
N PHE A 216 -7.00 -8.54 12.73
CA PHE A 216 -7.07 -8.41 14.18
C PHE A 216 -8.49 -8.03 14.62
N LYS A 217 -8.94 -8.69 15.69
CA LYS A 217 -10.21 -8.39 16.36
C LYS A 217 -9.99 -8.52 17.86
N CYS A 218 -10.15 -7.42 18.58
CA CYS A 218 -10.17 -7.44 20.02
C CYS A 218 -11.46 -8.11 20.53
N LYS A 219 -11.36 -8.87 21.64
CA LYS A 219 -12.46 -9.68 22.19
C LYS A 219 -13.35 -8.92 23.18
N GLU A 220 -13.02 -7.67 23.48
CA GLU A 220 -13.74 -6.85 24.45
C GLU A 220 -15.01 -6.21 23.85
N THR A 221 -15.97 -5.84 24.70
CA THR A 221 -17.17 -5.08 24.29
C THR A 221 -16.77 -3.68 23.82
N ASP A 222 -17.38 -3.18 22.74
CA ASP A 222 -17.08 -1.89 22.10
C ASP A 222 -15.64 -1.70 21.59
N SER A 223 -14.98 -2.79 21.19
CA SER A 223 -13.59 -2.78 20.71
C SER A 223 -13.35 -2.15 19.33
N TYR A 224 -14.38 -1.59 18.67
CA TYR A 224 -14.28 -1.07 17.31
C TYR A 224 -13.26 0.07 17.18
N LYS A 225 -13.06 0.88 18.25
CA LYS A 225 -12.04 1.93 18.29
C LYS A 225 -10.63 1.33 18.32
N ILE A 226 -10.43 0.23 19.06
CA ILE A 226 -9.14 -0.49 19.10
C ILE A 226 -8.84 -1.09 17.73
N ASP A 227 -9.81 -1.79 17.14
CA ASP A 227 -9.64 -2.44 15.84
C ASP A 227 -9.34 -1.41 14.74
N THR A 228 -10.04 -0.27 14.75
CA THR A 228 -9.78 0.85 13.83
C THR A 228 -8.40 1.47 14.05
N GLY A 229 -7.99 1.69 15.31
CA GLY A 229 -6.66 2.20 15.65
C GLY A 229 -5.53 1.29 15.18
N VAL A 230 -5.66 -0.03 15.34
CA VAL A 230 -4.68 -1.01 14.85
C VAL A 230 -4.57 -0.95 13.31
N LYS A 231 -5.69 -0.87 12.59
CA LYS A 231 -5.70 -0.72 11.13
C LYS A 231 -5.08 0.61 10.68
N TYR A 232 -5.36 1.70 11.41
CA TYR A 232 -4.79 3.02 11.16
C TYR A 232 -3.26 2.99 11.22
N ILE A 233 -2.69 2.41 12.28
CA ILE A 233 -1.23 2.26 12.43
C ILE A 233 -0.65 1.48 11.26
N ALA A 234 -1.25 0.34 10.89
CA ALA A 234 -0.77 -0.45 9.75
C ALA A 234 -0.76 0.36 8.44
N ARG A 235 -1.82 1.15 8.19
CA ARG A 235 -1.92 2.01 7.01
C ARG A 235 -0.84 3.10 7.00
N LYS A 236 -0.64 3.82 8.11
CA LYS A 236 0.38 4.88 8.22
C LYS A 236 1.80 4.31 8.11
N ARG A 237 2.10 3.20 8.79
CA ARG A 237 3.41 2.53 8.74
C ARG A 237 3.72 1.98 7.34
N LEU A 238 2.75 1.35 6.67
CA LEU A 238 2.93 0.92 5.28
C LEU A 238 3.19 2.11 4.35
N ARG A 239 2.40 3.18 4.46
CA ARG A 239 2.58 4.39 3.65
C ARG A 239 3.99 4.97 3.84
N SER A 240 4.47 5.04 5.07
CA SER A 240 5.84 5.49 5.38
C SER A 240 6.91 4.64 4.69
N ILE A 241 6.78 3.30 4.71
CA ILE A 241 7.70 2.41 3.99
C ILE A 241 7.65 2.68 2.48
N ILE A 242 6.45 2.82 1.90
CA ILE A 242 6.27 3.09 0.47
C ILE A 242 6.95 4.42 0.08
N THR A 243 6.73 5.48 0.86
CA THR A 243 7.36 6.79 0.64
C THR A 243 8.88 6.69 0.74
N SER A 244 9.40 6.01 1.76
CA SER A 244 10.85 5.82 1.93
C SER A 244 11.49 5.07 0.75
N VAL A 245 10.81 4.05 0.20
CA VAL A 245 11.28 3.35 -1.02
C VAL A 245 11.27 4.30 -2.22
N SER A 246 10.21 5.10 -2.40
CA SER A 246 10.10 6.07 -3.48
C SER A 246 11.22 7.13 -3.46
N GLU A 247 11.65 7.55 -2.27
CA GLU A 247 12.69 8.58 -2.10
C GLU A 247 14.11 8.02 -2.24
N LYS A 248 14.35 6.81 -1.72
CA LYS A 248 15.68 6.20 -1.69
C LYS A 248 16.06 5.46 -2.98
N ASP A 249 15.08 4.98 -3.73
CA ASP A 249 15.32 4.22 -4.97
C ASP A 249 15.65 5.12 -6.15
N LYS A 250 16.94 5.44 -6.30
CA LYS A 250 17.45 6.28 -7.40
C LYS A 250 17.24 5.67 -8.79
N ASN A 251 17.15 4.34 -8.89
CA ASN A 251 17.06 3.64 -10.18
C ASN A 251 15.61 3.28 -10.55
N GLY A 252 14.66 3.41 -9.62
CA GLY A 252 13.24 3.09 -9.81
C GLY A 252 12.89 1.59 -9.81
N ILE A 253 13.88 0.68 -9.77
CA ILE A 253 13.67 -0.77 -9.89
C ILE A 253 12.94 -1.33 -8.64
N PHE A 254 13.30 -0.86 -7.45
CA PHE A 254 12.65 -1.27 -6.20
C PHE A 254 11.23 -0.74 -6.12
N PHE A 255 11.00 0.49 -6.56
CA PHE A 255 9.68 1.10 -6.60
C PHE A 255 8.76 0.41 -7.62
N GLN A 256 9.29 0.01 -8.78
CA GLN A 256 8.59 -0.85 -9.74
C GLN A 256 8.27 -2.24 -9.18
N SER A 257 9.21 -2.86 -8.47
CA SER A 257 8.97 -4.15 -7.80
C SER A 257 7.90 -4.04 -6.71
N LEU A 258 7.92 -2.97 -5.92
CA LEU A 258 6.91 -2.68 -4.91
C LEU A 258 5.51 -2.53 -5.54
N SER A 259 5.40 -1.68 -6.56
CA SER A 259 4.16 -1.52 -7.35
C SER A 259 3.63 -2.87 -7.84
N SER A 260 4.53 -3.67 -8.42
CA SER A 260 4.19 -4.99 -8.96
C SER A 260 3.70 -5.97 -7.89
N ASP A 261 4.38 -6.04 -6.74
CA ASP A 261 4.02 -6.96 -5.66
C ASP A 261 2.70 -6.55 -4.98
N LEU A 262 2.41 -5.24 -4.88
CA LEU A 262 1.10 -4.75 -4.40
C LEU A 262 -0.04 -5.07 -5.36
N CYS A 263 0.15 -4.89 -6.67
CA CYS A 263 -0.82 -5.34 -7.68
C CYS A 263 -1.07 -6.85 -7.59
N SER A 264 0.00 -7.65 -7.50
CA SER A 264 -0.13 -9.10 -7.35
C SER A 264 -0.82 -9.50 -6.04
N PHE A 265 -0.66 -8.72 -4.97
CA PHE A 265 -1.37 -8.94 -3.72
C PHE A 265 -2.88 -8.67 -3.84
N LEU A 266 -3.27 -7.58 -4.50
CA LEU A 266 -4.68 -7.25 -4.75
C LEU A 266 -5.40 -8.31 -5.59
N MET A 267 -4.66 -9.01 -6.45
CA MET A 267 -5.19 -10.08 -7.31
C MET A 267 -5.31 -11.44 -6.63
N LYS A 268 -5.00 -11.57 -5.33
CA LYS A 268 -5.23 -12.81 -4.58
C LYS A 268 -6.71 -12.95 -4.22
N ASP A 269 -7.25 -14.17 -4.31
CA ASP A 269 -8.67 -14.47 -4.03
C ASP A 269 -9.19 -13.87 -2.70
N GLU A 270 -8.37 -13.90 -1.65
CA GLU A 270 -8.71 -13.34 -0.33
C GLU A 270 -9.08 -11.85 -0.35
N VAL A 271 -8.49 -11.09 -1.28
CA VAL A 271 -8.63 -9.64 -1.43
C VAL A 271 -9.54 -9.31 -2.62
N LEU A 272 -9.36 -10.03 -3.72
CA LEU A 272 -10.04 -9.82 -5.01
C LEU A 272 -11.57 -9.91 -4.87
N HIS A 273 -12.07 -10.89 -4.12
CA HIS A 273 -13.51 -11.09 -3.87
C HIS A 273 -14.06 -10.24 -2.71
N LYS A 274 -13.25 -9.32 -2.16
CA LYS A 274 -13.62 -8.40 -1.07
C LYS A 274 -13.12 -6.98 -1.37
N PRO A 275 -13.51 -6.39 -2.51
CA PRO A 275 -12.94 -5.14 -3.04
C PRO A 275 -13.18 -3.94 -2.10
N CYS A 276 -14.29 -3.95 -1.37
CA CYS A 276 -14.64 -2.88 -0.45
C CYS A 276 -14.16 -3.13 0.98
N SER A 277 -13.36 -4.18 1.23
CA SER A 277 -12.75 -4.37 2.54
C SER A 277 -11.73 -3.27 2.82
N ASP A 278 -11.57 -2.90 4.09
CA ASP A 278 -10.59 -1.89 4.52
C ASP A 278 -9.18 -2.20 3.99
N LEU A 279 -8.82 -3.49 3.96
CA LEU A 279 -7.54 -3.96 3.43
C LEU A 279 -7.41 -3.68 1.93
N ALA A 280 -8.38 -4.11 1.12
CA ALA A 280 -8.37 -3.93 -0.33
C ALA A 280 -8.35 -2.43 -0.69
N ARG A 281 -9.16 -1.62 -0.01
CA ARG A 281 -9.21 -0.17 -0.20
C ARG A 281 -7.93 0.54 0.24
N SER A 282 -7.32 0.14 1.36
CA SER A 282 -6.03 0.69 1.78
C SER A 282 -4.95 0.43 0.75
N ILE A 283 -4.76 -0.84 0.34
CA ILE A 283 -3.74 -1.19 -0.65
C ILE A 283 -4.03 -0.54 -2.01
N SER A 284 -5.31 -0.46 -2.42
CA SER A 284 -5.68 0.25 -3.65
C SER A 284 -5.32 1.74 -3.56
N SER A 285 -5.61 2.41 -2.44
CA SER A 285 -5.21 3.80 -2.23
C SER A 285 -3.68 3.98 -2.25
N ASP A 286 -2.94 2.99 -1.74
CA ASP A 286 -1.48 2.95 -1.78
C ASP A 286 -0.94 2.80 -3.20
N THR A 287 -1.50 1.88 -4.01
CA THR A 287 -1.11 1.74 -5.41
C THR A 287 -1.47 2.95 -6.26
N ILE A 288 -2.62 3.59 -6.04
CA ILE A 288 -3.00 4.82 -6.76
C ILE A 288 -1.98 5.94 -6.51
N TRP A 289 -1.54 6.14 -5.28
CA TRP A 289 -0.50 7.11 -4.96
C TRP A 289 0.84 6.76 -5.62
N ILE A 290 1.22 5.47 -5.63
CA ILE A 290 2.43 5.01 -6.33
C ILE A 290 2.35 5.36 -7.83
N ALA A 291 1.22 5.08 -8.47
CA ALA A 291 1.02 5.41 -9.88
C ALA A 291 1.11 6.93 -10.12
N LYS A 292 0.52 7.76 -9.26
CA LYS A 292 0.65 9.23 -9.35
C LYS A 292 2.12 9.66 -9.31
N LYS A 293 2.88 9.16 -8.34
CA LYS A 293 4.32 9.44 -8.22
C LYS A 293 5.12 8.97 -9.43
N MET A 294 4.78 7.82 -10.01
CA MET A 294 5.43 7.34 -11.24
C MET A 294 5.05 8.14 -12.49
N LEU A 295 3.86 8.76 -12.53
CA LEU A 295 3.46 9.63 -13.63
C LEU A 295 4.22 10.97 -13.62
N GLU A 296 4.66 11.45 -12.45
CA GLU A 296 5.53 12.64 -12.32
C GLU A 296 6.85 12.46 -13.07
N SER A 297 7.42 11.24 -13.06
CA SER A 297 8.65 10.89 -13.79
C SER A 297 8.40 10.47 -15.26
N ARG A 298 7.16 10.64 -15.77
CA ARG A 298 6.71 10.24 -17.12
C ARG A 298 6.82 8.74 -17.44
N SER A 299 7.00 7.89 -16.43
CA SER A 299 6.85 6.44 -16.60
C SER A 299 5.36 6.08 -16.69
N VAL A 300 4.97 5.26 -17.66
CA VAL A 300 3.57 4.84 -17.86
C VAL A 300 3.34 3.34 -17.71
N ILE A 301 4.39 2.51 -17.69
CA ILE A 301 4.24 1.03 -17.69
C ILE A 301 3.56 0.56 -16.40
N GLU A 302 4.06 0.97 -15.25
CA GLU A 302 3.55 0.59 -13.94
C GLU A 302 2.22 1.26 -13.59
N PRO A 303 2.00 2.56 -13.90
CA PRO A 303 0.66 3.14 -13.83
C PRO A 303 -0.38 2.36 -14.65
N ILE A 304 -0.04 1.85 -15.85
CA ILE A 304 -0.96 1.01 -16.64
C ILE A 304 -1.27 -0.30 -15.92
N LYS A 305 -0.26 -0.94 -15.33
CA LYS A 305 -0.47 -2.15 -14.52
C LYS A 305 -1.41 -1.91 -13.35
N ILE A 306 -1.27 -0.77 -12.66
CA ILE A 306 -2.15 -0.38 -11.55
C ILE A 306 -3.57 -0.12 -12.06
N LEU A 307 -3.74 0.66 -13.13
CA LEU A 307 -5.03 0.92 -13.76
C LEU A 307 -5.75 -0.39 -14.13
N ASN A 308 -5.05 -1.31 -14.79
CA ASN A 308 -5.59 -2.61 -15.18
C ASN A 308 -5.97 -3.47 -13.96
N THR A 309 -5.19 -3.40 -12.88
CA THR A 309 -5.49 -4.13 -11.64
C THR A 309 -6.77 -3.60 -11.00
N ILE A 310 -6.90 -2.28 -10.88
CA ILE A 310 -8.10 -1.63 -10.33
C ILE A 310 -9.33 -1.92 -11.19
N HIS A 311 -9.19 -1.80 -12.51
CA HIS A 311 -10.23 -2.14 -13.46
C HIS A 311 -10.68 -3.60 -13.28
N ARG A 312 -9.74 -4.54 -13.19
CA ARG A 312 -10.04 -5.96 -13.02
C ARG A 312 -10.76 -6.28 -11.71
N ILE A 313 -10.36 -5.63 -10.61
CA ILE A 313 -11.05 -5.76 -9.31
C ILE A 313 -12.49 -5.30 -9.45
N ALA A 314 -12.73 -4.13 -10.06
CA ALA A 314 -14.09 -3.63 -10.27
C ALA A 314 -14.92 -4.56 -11.17
N GLU A 315 -14.34 -5.02 -12.29
CA GLU A 315 -14.99 -5.91 -13.26
C GLU A 315 -15.41 -7.25 -12.64
N ILE A 316 -14.49 -7.96 -11.97
CA ILE A 316 -14.79 -9.27 -11.37
C ILE A 316 -15.94 -9.17 -10.38
N ASN A 317 -15.93 -8.13 -9.54
CA ASN A 317 -16.95 -7.98 -8.53
C ASN A 317 -18.31 -7.60 -9.12
N ILE A 318 -18.33 -6.78 -10.18
CA ILE A 318 -19.54 -6.51 -10.96
C ILE A 318 -20.10 -7.78 -11.58
N TYR A 319 -19.25 -8.62 -12.16
CA TYR A 319 -19.63 -9.90 -12.75
C TYR A 319 -20.16 -10.91 -11.71
N GLU A 320 -19.49 -11.05 -10.57
CA GLU A 320 -19.93 -11.92 -9.47
C GLU A 320 -21.28 -11.49 -8.92
N MET A 321 -21.49 -10.19 -8.81
CA MET A 321 -22.79 -9.63 -8.45
C MET A 321 -23.83 -10.05 -9.48
N GLU A 322 -23.62 -9.77 -10.78
CA GLU A 322 -24.54 -10.14 -11.88
C GLU A 322 -25.00 -11.59 -11.80
N ASN A 323 -24.09 -12.53 -11.53
CA ASN A 323 -24.41 -13.97 -11.49
C ASN A 323 -25.03 -14.46 -10.17
N THR A 324 -24.86 -13.72 -9.08
CA THR A 324 -25.43 -14.08 -7.76
C THR A 324 -26.81 -13.45 -7.52
N PHE A 325 -27.30 -12.63 -8.46
CA PHE A 325 -28.54 -11.87 -8.33
C PHE A 325 -29.80 -12.76 -8.35
N ASN A 326 -30.49 -12.86 -7.20
CA ASN A 326 -31.94 -12.97 -7.18
C ASN A 326 -32.54 -11.57 -7.41
N LYS A 327 -33.55 -11.46 -8.29
CA LYS A 327 -34.11 -10.22 -8.86
C LYS A 327 -34.60 -9.12 -7.89
N ASN A 328 -34.52 -9.30 -6.56
CA ASN A 328 -35.13 -8.40 -5.57
C ASN A 328 -34.15 -7.49 -4.78
N GLU A 329 -32.85 -7.43 -5.12
CA GLU A 329 -31.88 -6.64 -4.34
C GLU A 329 -31.05 -5.63 -5.17
N THR A 330 -31.70 -4.82 -6.01
CA THR A 330 -31.07 -3.82 -6.90
C THR A 330 -30.17 -2.77 -6.21
N ASN A 331 -30.17 -2.67 -4.87
CA ASN A 331 -29.36 -1.70 -4.11
C ASN A 331 -27.99 -2.24 -3.63
N ARG A 332 -27.55 -3.43 -4.07
CA ARG A 332 -26.28 -4.02 -3.55
C ARG A 332 -25.01 -3.43 -4.14
N LEU A 333 -24.99 -2.99 -5.40
CA LEU A 333 -23.80 -2.32 -5.98
C LEU A 333 -23.49 -0.97 -5.31
N ASP A 334 -24.48 -0.32 -4.71
CA ASP A 334 -24.28 0.89 -3.90
C ASP A 334 -23.81 0.52 -2.47
N LYS A 335 -24.09 -0.71 -2.02
CA LYS A 335 -23.65 -1.25 -0.72
C LYS A 335 -22.19 -1.73 -0.75
N TYR A 336 -21.74 -2.27 -1.88
CA TYR A 336 -20.32 -2.47 -2.15
C TYR A 336 -19.82 -1.16 -2.76
N ASN A 337 -19.12 -0.31 -2.02
CA ASN A 337 -18.59 1.00 -2.45
C ASN A 337 -17.61 0.89 -3.66
N ILE A 338 -18.10 0.43 -4.82
CA ILE A 338 -17.38 0.23 -6.09
C ILE A 338 -17.23 1.57 -6.80
N SER A 339 -18.14 2.52 -6.55
CA SER A 339 -18.04 3.92 -6.98
C SER A 339 -16.72 4.56 -6.55
N ALA A 340 -16.13 4.14 -5.43
CA ALA A 340 -14.80 4.59 -5.00
C ALA A 340 -13.69 4.33 -6.04
N TYR A 341 -13.78 3.23 -6.81
CA TYR A 341 -12.80 2.93 -7.86
C TYR A 341 -12.93 3.86 -9.07
N ALA A 342 -14.12 4.41 -9.34
CA ALA A 342 -14.26 5.45 -10.37
C ALA A 342 -13.44 6.69 -9.99
N TYR A 343 -13.49 7.11 -8.72
CA TYR A 343 -12.68 8.23 -8.23
C TYR A 343 -11.19 7.92 -8.20
N ASP A 344 -10.80 6.67 -7.91
CA ASP A 344 -9.40 6.24 -8.02
C ASP A 344 -8.88 6.38 -9.46
N ILE A 345 -9.65 5.91 -10.46
CA ILE A 345 -9.31 6.04 -11.89
C ILE A 345 -9.30 7.51 -12.31
N LYS A 346 -10.26 8.33 -11.84
CA LYS A 346 -10.28 9.78 -12.04
C LYS A 346 -8.98 10.41 -11.55
N ALA A 347 -8.55 10.07 -10.33
CA ALA A 347 -7.36 10.62 -9.72
C ALA A 347 -6.08 10.30 -10.52
N LEU A 348 -6.01 9.11 -11.13
CA LEU A 348 -4.95 8.76 -12.08
C LEU A 348 -5.02 9.57 -13.36
N GLY A 349 -6.23 9.74 -13.92
CA GLY A 349 -6.45 10.55 -15.14
C GLY A 349 -6.06 12.01 -14.95
N VAL A 350 -6.43 12.62 -13.82
CA VAL A 350 -6.05 14.00 -13.46
C VAL A 350 -4.53 14.13 -13.37
N SER A 351 -3.87 13.21 -12.65
CA SER A 351 -2.42 13.18 -12.54
C SER A 351 -1.75 13.05 -13.90
N ALA A 352 -2.31 12.23 -14.79
CA ALA A 352 -1.76 12.04 -16.14
C ALA A 352 -1.92 13.27 -17.02
N LEU A 353 -3.08 13.93 -17.02
CA LEU A 353 -3.31 15.17 -17.76
C LEU A 353 -2.35 16.28 -17.31
N ASN A 354 -2.21 16.47 -15.99
CA ASN A 354 -1.29 17.46 -15.42
C ASN A 354 0.18 17.19 -15.77
N ASN A 355 0.55 15.92 -15.97
CA ASN A 355 1.91 15.52 -16.36
C ASN A 355 2.09 15.33 -17.89
N GLY A 356 1.09 15.69 -18.71
CA GLY A 356 1.17 15.62 -20.18
C GLY A 356 1.07 14.21 -20.78
N ASN A 357 0.61 13.22 -20.00
CA ASN A 357 0.46 11.83 -20.44
C ASN A 357 -0.94 11.57 -21.04
N SER A 358 -1.22 12.17 -22.20
CA SER A 358 -2.54 12.11 -22.86
C SER A 358 -3.00 10.70 -23.22
N HIS A 359 -2.09 9.79 -23.62
CA HIS A 359 -2.43 8.39 -23.88
C HIS A 359 -2.95 7.68 -22.61
N PHE A 360 -2.29 7.90 -21.48
CA PHE A 360 -2.71 7.28 -20.22
C PHE A 360 -4.02 7.87 -19.70
N ALA A 361 -4.22 9.18 -19.83
CA ALA A 361 -5.49 9.83 -19.52
C ALA A 361 -6.65 9.27 -20.36
N TYR A 362 -6.42 9.02 -21.66
CA TYR A 362 -7.38 8.34 -22.53
C TYR A 362 -7.75 6.94 -22.01
N ARG A 363 -6.76 6.14 -21.59
CA ARG A 363 -7.00 4.82 -20.99
C ARG A 363 -7.81 4.88 -19.69
N CYS A 364 -7.63 5.95 -18.89
CA CYS A 364 -8.44 6.18 -17.71
C CYS A 364 -9.92 6.44 -18.08
N MET A 365 -10.17 7.29 -19.09
CA MET A 365 -11.53 7.54 -19.57
C MET A 365 -12.18 6.30 -20.20
N GLU A 366 -11.42 5.49 -20.95
CA GLU A 366 -11.86 4.20 -21.47
C GLU A 366 -12.26 3.23 -20.35
N SER A 367 -11.42 3.13 -19.31
CA SER A 367 -11.68 2.28 -18.13
C SER A 367 -12.92 2.74 -17.35
N LEU A 368 -13.12 4.06 -17.22
CA LEU A 368 -14.33 4.65 -16.64
C LEU A 368 -15.57 4.35 -17.48
N SER A 369 -15.49 4.50 -18.81
CA SER A 369 -16.58 4.18 -19.72
C SER A 369 -17.03 2.73 -19.58
N TYR A 370 -16.08 1.80 -19.54
CA TYR A 370 -16.35 0.38 -19.33
C TYR A 370 -17.04 0.11 -17.97
N LEU A 371 -16.50 0.68 -16.89
CA LEU A 371 -17.11 0.59 -15.55
C LEU A 371 -18.55 1.15 -15.55
N GLY A 372 -18.75 2.29 -16.22
CA GLY A 372 -20.06 2.93 -16.36
C GLY A 372 -21.06 2.10 -17.13
N CYS A 373 -20.67 1.50 -18.27
CA CYS A 373 -21.53 0.63 -19.08
C CYS A 373 -22.03 -0.57 -18.28
N ASN A 374 -21.13 -1.27 -17.57
CA ASN A 374 -21.52 -2.41 -16.76
C ASN A 374 -22.38 -2.00 -15.55
N SER A 375 -22.07 -0.86 -14.93
CA SER A 375 -22.88 -0.32 -13.84
C SER A 375 -24.28 0.09 -14.29
N ALA A 376 -24.40 0.67 -15.49
CA ALA A 376 -25.67 1.04 -16.10
C ALA A 376 -26.53 -0.18 -16.43
N LYS A 377 -25.92 -1.25 -16.98
CA LYS A 377 -26.58 -2.55 -17.22
C LYS A 377 -27.21 -3.12 -15.94
N LEU A 378 -26.51 -2.98 -14.81
CA LEU A 378 -26.96 -3.44 -13.49
C LEU A 378 -27.80 -2.40 -12.71
N LYS A 379 -28.07 -1.24 -13.31
CA LYS A 379 -28.81 -0.12 -12.69
C LYS A 379 -28.20 0.38 -11.37
N SER A 380 -26.88 0.33 -11.20
CA SER A 380 -26.18 0.93 -10.04
C SER A 380 -26.07 2.44 -10.20
N MET A 381 -26.92 3.16 -9.47
CA MET A 381 -27.02 4.60 -9.57
C MET A 381 -25.73 5.30 -9.10
N GLN A 382 -25.19 4.96 -7.93
CA GLN A 382 -24.03 5.66 -7.37
C GLN A 382 -22.78 5.48 -8.22
N THR A 383 -22.58 4.28 -8.78
CA THR A 383 -21.41 4.01 -9.63
C THR A 383 -21.52 4.72 -10.97
N VAL A 384 -22.71 4.75 -11.59
CA VAL A 384 -22.94 5.54 -12.82
C VAL A 384 -22.72 7.03 -12.58
N VAL A 385 -23.21 7.57 -11.46
CA VAL A 385 -22.97 8.96 -11.06
C VAL A 385 -21.47 9.25 -10.91
N ALA A 386 -20.75 8.44 -10.13
CA ALA A 386 -19.31 8.63 -9.91
C ALA A 386 -18.50 8.55 -11.22
N VAL A 387 -18.90 7.67 -12.14
CA VAL A 387 -18.28 7.57 -13.46
C VAL A 387 -18.57 8.81 -14.31
N PHE A 388 -19.81 9.29 -14.36
CA PHE A 388 -20.13 10.52 -15.10
C PHE A 388 -19.38 11.72 -14.55
N GLU A 389 -19.35 11.91 -13.23
CA GLU A 389 -18.56 12.96 -12.58
C GLU A 389 -17.09 12.87 -12.98
N SER A 390 -16.53 11.66 -12.97
CA SER A 390 -15.14 11.42 -13.30
C SER A 390 -14.81 11.72 -14.76
N ILE A 391 -15.62 11.25 -15.72
CA ILE A 391 -15.40 11.51 -17.15
C ILE A 391 -15.59 13.00 -17.46
N VAL A 392 -16.63 13.63 -16.92
CA VAL A 392 -16.89 15.07 -17.10
C VAL A 392 -15.71 15.89 -16.57
N HIS A 393 -15.18 15.57 -15.39
CA HIS A 393 -14.03 16.28 -14.85
C HIS A 393 -12.78 16.11 -15.71
N LEU A 394 -12.47 14.90 -16.16
CA LEU A 394 -11.34 14.64 -17.05
C LEU A 394 -11.48 15.38 -18.39
N GLY A 395 -12.68 15.39 -18.98
CA GLY A 395 -12.98 16.14 -20.21
C GLY A 395 -12.81 17.65 -20.03
N ARG A 396 -13.33 18.22 -18.94
CA ARG A 396 -13.17 19.65 -18.60
C ARG A 396 -11.70 20.02 -18.36
N LEU A 397 -10.97 19.19 -17.62
CA LEU A 397 -9.54 19.40 -17.37
C LEU A 397 -8.75 19.34 -18.68
N ALA A 398 -9.03 18.36 -19.54
CA ALA A 398 -8.37 18.24 -20.84
C ALA A 398 -8.64 19.47 -21.74
N ARG A 399 -9.89 19.98 -21.76
CA ARG A 399 -10.25 21.22 -22.45
C ARG A 399 -9.50 22.43 -21.89
N ASN A 400 -9.46 22.58 -20.57
CA ASN A 400 -8.77 23.69 -19.90
C ASN A 400 -7.25 23.68 -20.22
N LEU A 401 -6.64 22.49 -20.24
CA LEU A 401 -5.25 22.28 -20.61
C LEU A 401 -5.00 22.29 -22.13
N LYS A 402 -6.06 22.41 -22.96
CA LYS A 402 -6.02 22.39 -24.43
C LYS A 402 -5.33 21.13 -24.97
N ILE A 403 -5.57 19.98 -24.35
CA ILE A 403 -4.97 18.70 -24.72
C ILE A 403 -5.77 18.08 -25.86
N GLY A 404 -5.10 17.81 -26.99
CA GLY A 404 -5.67 17.02 -28.09
C GLY A 404 -5.63 15.51 -27.83
N CYS A 405 -6.19 14.72 -28.74
CA CYS A 405 -6.04 13.27 -28.68
C CYS A 405 -4.57 12.85 -28.83
N PHE A 406 -4.16 11.81 -28.09
CA PHE A 406 -2.81 11.26 -28.18
C PHE A 406 -2.51 10.62 -29.54
N TRP A 407 -3.55 10.19 -30.27
CA TRP A 407 -3.39 9.62 -31.59
C TRP A 407 -3.29 10.73 -32.63
N SER A 408 -2.13 10.84 -33.28
CA SER A 408 -1.82 11.91 -34.25
C SER A 408 -2.77 12.02 -35.44
N ARG A 409 -3.55 10.98 -35.73
CA ARG A 409 -4.56 10.98 -36.82
C ARG A 409 -5.98 11.27 -36.34
N CYS A 410 -6.20 11.33 -35.03
CA CYS A 410 -7.49 11.64 -34.47
C CYS A 410 -7.71 13.15 -34.50
N LEU A 411 -8.78 13.57 -35.18
CA LEU A 411 -9.21 14.97 -35.24
C LEU A 411 -10.05 15.39 -34.03
N ILE A 412 -10.46 14.42 -33.21
CA ILE A 412 -11.34 14.62 -32.07
C ILE A 412 -10.49 15.09 -30.89
N PRO A 413 -10.82 16.24 -30.27
CA PRO A 413 -10.09 16.72 -29.10
C PRO A 413 -10.42 15.85 -27.87
N ALA A 414 -9.58 15.89 -26.83
CA ALA A 414 -9.70 14.96 -25.72
C ALA A 414 -11.01 15.09 -24.93
N GLU A 415 -11.58 16.30 -24.84
CA GLU A 415 -12.89 16.54 -24.25
C GLU A 415 -14.03 15.89 -25.04
N SER A 416 -13.90 15.79 -26.36
CA SER A 416 -14.92 15.16 -27.20
C SER A 416 -14.86 13.64 -27.07
N HIS A 417 -13.69 13.05 -26.80
CA HIS A 417 -13.60 11.65 -26.40
C HIS A 417 -14.30 11.39 -25.05
N ALA A 418 -14.22 12.31 -24.09
CA ALA A 418 -14.99 12.19 -22.86
C ALA A 418 -16.51 12.16 -23.14
N GLU A 419 -17.01 12.96 -24.08
CA GLU A 419 -18.42 12.86 -24.54
C GLU A 419 -18.73 11.52 -25.19
N GLU A 420 -17.86 10.98 -26.05
CA GLU A 420 -18.04 9.66 -26.66
C GLU A 420 -18.14 8.56 -25.59
N PHE A 421 -17.26 8.59 -24.59
CA PHE A 421 -17.26 7.65 -23.48
C PHE A 421 -18.51 7.75 -22.60
N MET A 422 -19.07 8.95 -22.41
CA MET A 422 -20.39 9.13 -21.79
C MET A 422 -21.51 8.57 -22.69
N GLY A 423 -21.37 8.72 -24.01
CA GLY A 423 -22.27 8.17 -25.01
C GLY A 423 -22.39 6.65 -24.92
N HIS A 424 -21.27 5.94 -24.73
CA HIS A 424 -21.28 4.50 -24.51
C HIS A 424 -22.16 4.10 -23.32
N ILE A 425 -22.03 4.79 -22.19
CA ILE A 425 -22.84 4.53 -20.99
C ILE A 425 -24.30 4.81 -21.27
N LEU A 426 -24.59 5.90 -21.99
CA LEU A 426 -25.95 6.30 -22.33
C LEU A 426 -26.66 5.26 -23.20
N THR A 427 -25.97 4.57 -24.11
CA THR A 427 -26.58 3.49 -24.93
C THR A 427 -27.18 2.36 -24.08
N TRP A 428 -26.66 2.12 -22.87
CA TRP A 428 -27.23 1.18 -21.91
C TRP A 428 -28.41 1.77 -21.13
N LEU A 429 -28.33 3.04 -20.71
CA LEU A 429 -29.39 3.69 -19.95
C LEU A 429 -30.68 3.89 -20.75
N VAL A 430 -30.58 4.06 -22.07
CA VAL A 430 -31.72 4.31 -22.97
C VAL A 430 -32.38 3.04 -23.53
N GLN A 431 -31.93 1.83 -23.14
CA GLN A 431 -32.54 0.58 -23.62
C GLN A 431 -34.05 0.49 -23.28
N ASP A 432 -34.43 1.03 -22.12
CA ASP A 432 -35.81 1.07 -21.63
C ASP A 432 -36.49 2.44 -21.90
N ILE A 433 -36.07 3.18 -22.93
CA ILE A 433 -36.63 4.51 -23.22
C ILE A 433 -38.12 4.42 -23.56
N LYS A 434 -38.92 5.20 -22.84
CA LYS A 434 -40.37 5.27 -23.04
C LYS A 434 -40.73 6.21 -24.21
N PRO A 435 -41.96 6.12 -24.75
CA PRO A 435 -42.43 7.01 -25.82
C PRO A 435 -42.41 8.51 -25.46
N ASP A 436 -42.51 8.84 -24.17
CA ASP A 436 -42.38 10.20 -23.63
C ASP A 436 -40.91 10.68 -23.56
N GLY A 437 -39.96 9.83 -23.97
CA GLY A 437 -38.53 10.09 -23.92
C GLY A 437 -37.92 9.98 -22.52
N SER A 438 -38.64 9.45 -21.53
CA SER A 438 -38.11 9.18 -20.19
C SER A 438 -37.36 7.85 -20.15
N PHE A 439 -36.26 7.80 -19.40
CA PHE A 439 -35.47 6.60 -19.17
C PHE A 439 -34.73 6.68 -17.82
N PHE A 440 -34.16 5.57 -17.38
CA PHE A 440 -33.44 5.49 -16.10
C PHE A 440 -32.26 6.46 -16.07
N MET A 441 -32.18 7.29 -15.03
CA MET A 441 -31.13 8.31 -14.84
C MET A 441 -31.04 9.40 -15.95
N LYS A 442 -32.13 9.65 -16.69
CA LYS A 442 -32.17 10.70 -17.73
C LYS A 442 -31.59 12.04 -17.26
N ASN A 443 -32.07 12.56 -16.14
CA ASN A 443 -31.62 13.87 -15.65
C ASN A 443 -30.14 13.89 -15.26
N TYR A 444 -29.58 12.77 -14.79
CA TYR A 444 -28.16 12.67 -14.46
C TYR A 444 -27.29 12.72 -15.72
N ALA A 445 -27.73 12.01 -16.77
CA ALA A 445 -27.06 12.06 -18.07
C ALA A 445 -27.15 13.47 -18.69
N GLU A 446 -28.33 14.10 -18.70
CA GLU A 446 -28.52 15.48 -19.18
C GLU A 446 -27.63 16.48 -18.42
N GLN A 447 -27.60 16.38 -17.09
CA GLN A 447 -26.73 17.21 -16.26
C GLN A 447 -25.25 16.98 -16.61
N ALA A 448 -24.81 15.73 -16.76
CA ALA A 448 -23.43 15.41 -17.11
C ALA A 448 -23.04 15.99 -18.49
N TYR A 449 -23.90 15.85 -19.51
CA TYR A 449 -23.68 16.45 -20.83
C TYR A 449 -23.69 17.99 -20.76
N SER A 450 -24.52 18.56 -19.90
CA SER A 450 -24.57 20.01 -19.72
C SER A 450 -23.29 20.54 -19.07
N ARG A 451 -22.74 19.81 -18.08
CA ARG A 451 -21.47 20.16 -17.42
C ARG A 451 -20.26 20.06 -18.34
N ILE A 452 -20.20 19.08 -19.24
CA ILE A 452 -19.07 18.94 -20.18
C ILE A 452 -19.17 19.93 -21.34
N ARG A 453 -20.37 20.25 -21.85
CA ARG A 453 -20.54 21.23 -22.94
C ARG A 453 -20.57 22.68 -22.48
N GLY A 454 -20.91 22.92 -21.22
CA GLY A 454 -21.08 24.26 -20.66
C GLY A 454 -22.42 24.92 -21.00
N VAL A 455 -23.31 24.21 -21.69
CA VAL A 455 -24.65 24.65 -22.09
C VAL A 455 -25.67 23.60 -21.68
N LYS A 456 -26.94 23.99 -21.48
CA LYS A 456 -27.99 23.03 -21.11
C LYS A 456 -28.23 22.05 -22.26
N CYS A 457 -28.23 20.76 -21.94
CA CYS A 457 -28.41 19.67 -22.90
C CYS A 457 -29.66 18.85 -22.55
N SER A 458 -30.47 18.51 -23.55
CA SER A 458 -31.60 17.59 -23.43
C SER A 458 -31.37 16.33 -24.26
N ILE A 459 -31.72 15.17 -23.69
CA ILE A 459 -31.62 13.89 -24.40
C ILE A 459 -33.01 13.55 -24.95
N LYS A 460 -33.14 13.58 -26.28
CA LYS A 460 -34.40 13.29 -26.97
C LYS A 460 -34.35 11.93 -27.67
N PRO A 461 -35.44 11.15 -27.61
CA PRO A 461 -35.55 9.92 -28.39
C PRO A 461 -35.53 10.27 -29.88
N LYS A 462 -34.79 9.50 -30.67
CA LYS A 462 -34.83 9.56 -32.12
C LYS A 462 -35.18 8.18 -32.66
N PRO A 463 -36.48 7.91 -32.90
CA PRO A 463 -36.92 6.63 -33.43
C PRO A 463 -36.22 6.36 -34.76
N ASN A 464 -35.76 5.13 -34.97
CA ASN A 464 -35.13 4.65 -36.21
C ASN A 464 -33.74 5.24 -36.55
N SER A 465 -33.02 5.80 -35.56
CA SER A 465 -31.58 6.11 -35.70
C SER A 465 -30.70 5.20 -34.83
N ASN A 466 -29.43 5.08 -35.20
CA ASN A 466 -28.39 4.49 -34.36
C ASN A 466 -27.31 5.55 -34.08
N PRO A 467 -27.18 6.06 -32.84
CA PRO A 467 -27.95 5.71 -31.64
C PRO A 467 -29.42 6.17 -31.68
N CYS A 468 -30.28 5.55 -30.86
CA CYS A 468 -31.72 5.83 -30.77
C CYS A 468 -32.08 7.11 -29.99
N PHE A 469 -31.09 7.97 -29.75
CA PHE A 469 -31.23 9.23 -29.02
C PHE A 469 -30.32 10.29 -29.63
N TRP A 470 -30.70 11.55 -29.50
CA TRP A 470 -29.87 12.72 -29.81
C TRP A 470 -29.68 13.57 -28.55
N ILE A 471 -28.52 14.22 -28.47
CA ILE A 471 -28.21 15.20 -27.43
C ILE A 471 -28.35 16.58 -28.08
N GLU A 472 -29.41 17.29 -27.70
CA GLU A 472 -29.71 18.62 -28.21
C GLU A 472 -29.29 19.67 -27.20
N GLU A 473 -28.63 20.72 -27.68
CA GLU A 473 -28.32 21.89 -26.87
C GLU A 473 -29.53 22.80 -26.86
N LEU A 474 -29.94 23.26 -25.68
CA LEU A 474 -31.10 24.12 -25.54
C LEU A 474 -30.73 25.56 -25.91
N GLU A 475 -31.59 26.16 -26.72
CA GLU A 475 -31.47 27.54 -27.19
C GLU A 475 -32.61 28.39 -26.63
N GLU A 476 -32.32 29.66 -26.36
CA GLU A 476 -33.32 30.70 -26.10
C GLU A 476 -34.12 31.00 -27.38
N LYS A 477 -35.22 31.75 -27.26
CA LYS A 477 -36.10 32.10 -28.39
C LYS A 477 -35.39 32.89 -29.50
N ASP A 478 -34.22 33.46 -29.22
CA ASP A 478 -33.38 34.20 -30.15
C ASP A 478 -32.27 33.33 -30.80
N GLY A 479 -32.23 32.02 -30.52
CA GLY A 479 -31.24 31.08 -31.03
C GLY A 479 -29.93 31.05 -30.24
N LYS A 480 -29.83 31.77 -29.11
CA LYS A 480 -28.63 31.75 -28.26
C LYS A 480 -28.65 30.52 -27.34
N LYS A 481 -27.54 29.78 -27.27
CA LYS A 481 -27.40 28.63 -26.37
C LYS A 481 -27.52 29.05 -24.91
N ILE A 482 -28.26 28.27 -24.13
CA ILE A 482 -28.47 28.52 -22.69
C ILE A 482 -27.26 28.00 -21.91
N SER A 483 -26.50 28.88 -21.24
CA SER A 483 -25.40 28.46 -20.37
C SER A 483 -25.90 27.56 -19.23
N HIS A 484 -25.11 26.53 -18.91
CA HIS A 484 -25.41 25.64 -17.78
C HIS A 484 -24.79 26.20 -16.49
N ILE A 485 -25.64 26.67 -15.58
CA ILE A 485 -25.24 27.23 -14.29
C ILE A 485 -25.92 26.44 -13.19
N GLU A 486 -25.12 25.92 -12.26
CA GLU A 486 -25.61 25.23 -11.07
C GLU A 486 -25.43 26.11 -9.83
N TYR A 487 -26.39 26.07 -8.91
CA TYR A 487 -26.36 26.86 -7.67
C TYR A 487 -26.26 25.93 -6.48
N GLU A 488 -25.28 26.16 -5.61
CA GLU A 488 -25.12 25.41 -4.37
C GLU A 488 -25.19 26.34 -3.16
N SER A 489 -25.73 25.82 -2.06
CA SER A 489 -25.72 26.49 -0.76
C SER A 489 -25.16 25.56 0.30
N GLY A 490 -24.01 25.94 0.86
CA GLY A 490 -23.43 25.26 2.01
C GLY A 490 -24.34 25.30 3.23
N MET A 491 -24.05 24.41 4.19
CA MET A 491 -24.82 24.21 5.43
C MET A 491 -24.98 25.48 6.30
N TYR A 492 -24.10 26.46 6.12
CA TYR A 492 -24.09 27.74 6.86
C TYR A 492 -24.61 28.93 6.03
N GLY A 493 -25.33 28.67 4.93
CA GLY A 493 -25.94 29.72 4.10
C GLY A 493 -24.99 30.42 3.12
N TYR A 494 -23.72 29.99 3.03
CA TYR A 494 -22.83 30.42 1.97
C TYR A 494 -23.26 29.79 0.64
N GLY A 495 -23.76 30.62 -0.27
CA GLY A 495 -24.17 30.22 -1.62
C GLY A 495 -23.12 30.57 -2.66
N GLY A 496 -23.04 29.77 -3.71
CA GLY A 496 -22.23 30.05 -4.89
C GLY A 496 -22.88 29.47 -6.14
N ASN A 497 -22.57 30.07 -7.29
CA ASN A 497 -22.91 29.51 -8.59
C ASN A 497 -21.66 28.91 -9.26
N SER A 498 -21.89 27.89 -10.06
CA SER A 498 -20.88 27.27 -10.90
C SER A 498 -21.35 27.35 -12.33
N ASP A 499 -20.80 28.31 -13.04
CA ASP A 499 -20.99 28.46 -14.47
C ASP A 499 -20.06 27.48 -15.19
N TYR A 500 -20.64 26.51 -15.90
CA TYR A 500 -19.90 25.50 -16.65
C TYR A 500 -19.53 25.98 -18.06
N SER A 501 -20.03 27.14 -18.50
CA SER A 501 -19.56 27.82 -19.71
C SER A 501 -18.17 28.45 -19.52
N ASP A 502 -17.77 28.72 -18.28
CA ASP A 502 -16.39 29.03 -17.93
C ASP A 502 -15.57 27.73 -17.79
N PHE A 503 -14.82 27.39 -18.83
CA PHE A 503 -13.98 26.20 -18.86
C PHE A 503 -12.75 26.28 -17.94
N SER A 504 -12.42 27.45 -17.41
CA SER A 504 -11.34 27.60 -16.42
C SER A 504 -11.78 27.22 -15.02
N ASN A 505 -13.08 27.25 -14.75
CA ASN A 505 -13.65 26.75 -13.51
C ASN A 505 -13.60 25.21 -13.52
N LEU A 506 -12.77 24.61 -12.65
CA LEU A 506 -12.63 23.16 -12.51
C LEU A 506 -13.27 22.61 -11.23
N LYS A 507 -14.08 23.40 -10.53
CA LYS A 507 -14.78 22.95 -9.32
C LYS A 507 -15.66 21.74 -9.64
N GLU A 508 -15.65 20.78 -8.71
CA GLU A 508 -16.38 19.52 -8.79
C GLU A 508 -17.50 19.51 -7.76
N TYR A 509 -18.68 19.08 -8.19
CA TYR A 509 -19.87 18.96 -7.37
C TYR A 509 -20.56 17.65 -7.68
N VAL A 510 -21.31 17.11 -6.72
CA VAL A 510 -22.07 15.88 -6.90
C VAL A 510 -23.13 16.07 -7.99
N LEU A 511 -23.37 15.09 -8.85
CA LEU A 511 -24.50 15.09 -9.77
C LEU A 511 -25.79 14.78 -8.99
N TYR A 512 -26.80 15.62 -9.16
CA TYR A 512 -28.10 15.50 -8.49
C TYR A 512 -29.24 15.07 -9.42
N GLY A 513 -28.97 15.00 -10.72
CA GLY A 513 -30.00 14.72 -11.71
C GLY A 513 -30.93 15.93 -11.91
N ILE A 514 -30.34 17.10 -12.15
CA ILE A 514 -31.08 18.31 -12.53
C ILE A 514 -31.56 18.14 -13.98
N GLY A 515 -32.87 18.02 -14.19
CA GLY A 515 -33.44 17.90 -15.53
C GLY A 515 -33.20 19.17 -16.35
N SER A 516 -33.02 19.03 -17.67
CA SER A 516 -32.72 20.13 -18.60
C SER A 516 -33.74 21.28 -18.58
N GLU A 517 -35.00 21.01 -18.26
CA GLU A 517 -36.09 21.98 -18.15
C GLU A 517 -36.19 22.69 -16.79
N SER A 518 -35.46 22.22 -15.76
CA SER A 518 -35.52 22.82 -14.44
C SER A 518 -34.58 24.03 -14.31
N SER A 519 -35.11 25.14 -13.81
CA SER A 519 -34.31 26.25 -13.29
C SER A 519 -33.78 25.84 -11.93
N SER A 520 -32.49 25.53 -11.84
CA SER A 520 -31.65 25.60 -10.64
C SER A 520 -32.32 25.25 -9.30
N MET A 521 -32.06 24.04 -8.79
CA MET A 521 -32.42 23.69 -7.41
C MET A 521 -31.25 24.04 -6.47
N ILE A 522 -31.54 24.59 -5.29
CA ILE A 522 -30.52 24.83 -4.25
C ILE A 522 -30.11 23.47 -3.68
N PHE A 523 -28.85 23.08 -3.85
CA PHE A 523 -28.32 21.87 -3.24
C PHE A 523 -27.61 22.19 -1.93
N HIS A 524 -27.98 21.44 -0.89
CA HIS A 524 -27.23 21.36 0.35
C HIS A 524 -26.29 20.17 0.25
N SER A 525 -25.07 20.41 -0.21
CA SER A 525 -24.05 19.38 -0.42
C SER A 525 -22.82 19.67 0.43
N THR A 526 -22.18 18.62 0.95
CA THR A 526 -20.75 18.68 1.29
C THR A 526 -19.97 18.64 -0.03
N PRO A 527 -18.99 19.55 -0.25
CA PRO A 527 -18.14 19.49 -1.42
C PRO A 527 -17.55 18.09 -1.59
N VAL A 528 -17.48 17.58 -2.82
CA VAL A 528 -16.67 16.38 -3.09
C VAL A 528 -15.23 16.77 -2.73
N PRO A 529 -14.57 16.10 -1.77
CA PRO A 529 -13.23 16.49 -1.37
C PRO A 529 -12.31 16.44 -2.58
N LEU A 530 -11.79 17.60 -2.99
CA LEU A 530 -10.57 17.67 -3.76
C LEU A 530 -9.47 17.10 -2.86
N ASN A 531 -9.21 15.79 -2.92
CA ASN A 531 -7.93 15.26 -2.45
C ASN A 531 -6.84 15.67 -3.47
N LEU A 532 -6.62 16.98 -3.55
CA LEU A 532 -5.40 17.62 -4.00
C LEU A 532 -4.66 17.98 -2.71
N GLU A 533 -3.68 17.14 -2.38
CA GLU A 533 -2.49 17.44 -1.56
C GLU A 533 -2.68 18.48 -0.45
N LEU A 534 -2.74 18.04 0.81
CA LEU A 534 -2.18 18.76 1.96
C LEU A 534 -2.18 17.84 3.19
N GLU A 535 -1.02 17.24 3.48
CA GLU A 535 -0.49 17.08 4.84
C GLU A 535 1.04 16.86 4.75
N ASP A 536 1.71 17.77 4.04
CA ASP A 536 3.08 18.16 4.39
C ASP A 536 2.94 19.31 5.39
N GLY A 537 3.00 18.97 6.67
CA GLY A 537 3.09 19.92 7.77
C GLY A 537 4.55 20.29 8.05
N GLU A 538 5.27 20.83 7.07
CA GLU A 538 6.40 21.72 7.31
C GLU A 538 5.97 23.15 6.96
N LYS A 539 5.59 23.92 7.98
CA LYS A 539 6.20 25.23 8.29
C LYS A 539 5.58 25.86 9.54
N SER A 540 6.52 26.29 10.39
CA SER A 540 6.48 27.23 11.51
C SER A 540 5.32 28.22 11.57
#